data_AF-A0A4Q5R0M8-F1
#
_entry.id   AF-A0A4Q5R0M8-F1
#
_cell.length_a   1.000
_cell.length_b   1.000
_cell.length_c   1.000
_cell.angle_alpha   90.00
_cell.angle_beta   90.00
_cell.angle_gamma   90.00
#
_symmetry.space_group_name_H-M   'P 1'
#
loop_
_entity.id
_entity.type
_entity.pdbx_description
1 polymer ?
#
loop_
_entity_poly.entity_id
_entity_poly.type
_entity_poly.pdbx_seq_one_letter_code
_entity_poly.pdbx_strand_id
1 'polypeptide(L)' 'MASVSTYLNFPRHTEEAFNFYKTVFGGEFLGNGIMRFKDIPSQPGNPPMAEEDGNLVMHVELKLLG' A
#
# COMPACT_ATOMS: atom_id res chain seq x y z
N MET A 1 17.25 7.15 14.94
CA MET A 1 17.90 7.98 13.91
C MET A 1 16.78 8.56 13.04
N ALA A 2 16.92 9.80 12.56
CA ALA A 2 15.93 10.34 11.62
C ALA A 2 15.98 9.53 10.31
N SER A 3 14.81 9.24 9.73
CA SER A 3 14.67 8.56 8.43
C SER A 3 13.85 9.41 7.48
N VAL A 4 14.09 9.24 6.18
CA VAL A 4 13.29 9.84 5.11
C VAL A 4 12.76 8.71 4.24
N SER A 5 11.45 8.70 4.01
CA SER A 5 10.76 7.72 3.16
C SER A 5 10.10 8.43 1.98
N THR A 6 10.24 7.86 0.79
CA THR A 6 9.55 8.37 -0.42
C THR A 6 8.17 7.73 -0.52
N TYR A 7 7.12 8.55 -0.63
CA TYR A 7 5.75 8.07 -0.79
C TYR A 7 5.32 8.18 -2.26
N LEU A 8 4.93 7.05 -2.85
CA LEU A 8 4.54 6.95 -4.25
C LEU A 8 3.06 6.60 -4.37
N ASN A 9 2.38 7.17 -5.36
CA ASN A 9 1.02 6.81 -5.72
C ASN A 9 1.02 6.26 -7.16
N PHE A 10 0.35 5.13 -7.36
CA PHE A 10 0.19 4.51 -8.68
C PHE A 10 -1.30 4.40 -9.01
N PRO A 11 -1.70 4.65 -10.27
CA PRO A 11 -3.08 4.46 -10.69
C PRO A 11 -3.39 2.96 -10.76
N ARG A 12 -3.99 2.39 -9.71
CA ARG A 12 -4.47 0.99 -9.64
C ARG A 12 -3.42 -0.12 -9.80
N HIS A 13 -2.12 0.19 -9.89
CA HIS A 13 -1.03 -0.78 -10.09
C HIS A 13 -0.02 -0.84 -8.92
N THR A 14 -0.37 -0.35 -7.72
CA THR A 14 0.55 -0.31 -6.57
C THR A 14 1.07 -1.68 -6.15
N GLU A 15 0.21 -2.70 -6.09
CA GLU A 15 0.61 -4.06 -5.70
C GLU A 15 1.60 -4.68 -6.70
N GLU A 16 1.38 -4.50 -8.00
CA GLU A 16 2.28 -4.94 -9.05
C GLU A 16 3.65 -4.26 -8.93
N ALA A 17 3.66 -2.93 -8.77
CA ALA A 17 4.88 -2.15 -8.60
C ALA A 17 5.67 -2.58 -7.36
N PHE A 18 5.03 -2.75 -6.21
CA PHE A 18 5.70 -3.13 -4.97
C PHE A 18 6.17 -4.58 -4.96
N ASN A 19 5.45 -5.49 -5.61
CA ASN A 19 5.94 -6.86 -5.83
C ASN A 19 7.17 -6.86 -6.73
N PHE A 20 7.18 -6.06 -7.80
CA PHE A 20 8.38 -5.87 -8.62
C PHE A 20 9.53 -5.28 -7.81
N TYR A 21 9.30 -4.23 -7.03
CA TYR A 21 10.33 -3.63 -6.16
C TYR A 21 10.88 -4.62 -5.14
N LYS A 22 10.03 -5.50 -4.57
CA LYS A 22 10.48 -6.59 -3.69
C LYS A 22 11.43 -7.54 -4.41
N THR A 23 11.23 -7.82 -5.71
CA THR A 23 12.16 -8.65 -6.50
C THR A 23 13.51 -7.99 -6.76
N VAL A 24 13.53 -6.65 -6.84
CA VAL A 24 14.74 -5.87 -7.16
C VAL A 24 15.55 -5.56 -5.90
N PHE A 25 14.88 -5.12 -4.83
CA PHE A 25 15.54 -4.66 -3.60
C PHE A 25 15.59 -5.74 -2.51
N GLY A 26 14.83 -6.82 -2.66
CA GLY A 26 14.64 -7.81 -1.60
C GLY A 26 13.80 -7.26 -0.43
N GLY A 27 13.93 -7.91 0.73
CA GLY A 27 13.22 -7.51 1.95
C GLY A 27 11.77 -8.01 2.02
N GLU A 28 11.07 -7.59 3.08
CA GLU A 28 9.67 -7.92 3.33
C GLU A 28 8.85 -6.64 3.46
N PHE A 29 7.56 -6.72 3.13
CA PHE A 29 6.65 -5.61 3.37
C PHE A 29 6.50 -5.39 4.88
N LEU A 30 6.56 -4.13 5.30
CA LEU A 30 6.47 -3.75 6.70
C LEU A 30 5.02 -3.74 7.20
N GLY A 31 4.86 -3.71 8.53
CA GLY A 31 3.55 -3.68 9.19
C GLY A 31 2.74 -4.95 8.91
N ASN A 32 1.51 -4.77 8.42
CA ASN A 32 0.59 -5.87 8.08
C ASN A 32 0.67 -6.28 6.60
N GLY A 33 1.74 -5.90 5.90
CA GLY A 33 1.88 -6.13 4.46
C GLY A 33 1.04 -5.16 3.62
N ILE A 34 0.34 -5.68 2.62
CA ILE A 34 -0.51 -4.87 1.74
C ILE A 34 -1.85 -4.62 2.42
N MET A 35 -2.10 -3.37 2.83
CA MET A 35 -3.39 -2.95 3.37
C MET A 35 -4.32 -2.53 2.23
N ARG A 36 -5.57 -3.00 2.23
CA ARG A 36 -6.55 -2.72 1.18
C ARG A 36 -7.65 -1.77 1.67
N PHE A 37 -8.28 -1.05 0.74
CA PHE A 37 -9.38 -0.14 1.08
C PHE A 37 -10.59 -0.85 1.70
N LYS A 38 -10.97 -2.00 1.12
CA LYS A 38 -11.12 -3.24 1.85
C LYS A 38 -11.43 -3.23 3.35
N ASP A 39 -10.32 -3.09 4.05
CA ASP A 39 -10.15 -3.43 5.45
C ASP A 39 -10.39 -2.20 6.33
N ILE A 40 -10.70 -1.05 5.72
CA ILE A 40 -11.00 0.20 6.41
C ILE A 40 -12.46 0.14 6.92
N PRO A 41 -12.70 0.40 8.22
CA PRO A 41 -14.06 0.49 8.72
C PRO A 41 -14.79 1.69 8.12
N SER A 42 -16.04 1.47 7.68
CA SER A 42 -16.92 2.54 7.23
C SER A 42 -17.12 3.59 8.31
N GLN A 43 -16.97 4.87 7.96
CA GLN A 43 -17.24 5.97 8.88
C GLN A 43 -18.60 6.62 8.61
N PRO A 44 -19.33 7.05 9.64
CA PRO A 44 -20.57 7.80 9.47
C PRO A 44 -20.34 9.06 8.62
N GLY A 45 -21.15 9.25 7.58
CA GLY A 45 -21.07 10.41 6.69
C GLY A 45 -20.19 10.23 5.45
N ASN A 46 -19.44 9.12 5.33
CA ASN A 46 -18.73 8.79 4.10
C ASN A 46 -19.63 8.03 3.12
N PRO A 47 -19.58 8.35 1.82
CA PRO A 47 -20.28 7.56 0.81
C PRO A 47 -19.77 6.12 0.80
N PRO A 48 -20.60 5.14 0.40
CA PRO A 48 -20.16 3.77 0.24
C PRO A 48 -19.06 3.71 -0.83
N MET A 49 -18.02 2.94 -0.55
CA MET A 49 -16.94 2.70 -1.50
C MET A 49 -17.44 1.91 -2.71
N ALA A 50 -16.93 2.24 -3.90
CA ALA A 50 -17.19 1.44 -5.08
C ALA A 50 -16.60 0.04 -4.92
N GLU A 51 -17.34 -0.99 -5.32
CA GLU A 51 -16.91 -2.39 -5.16
C GLU A 51 -15.56 -2.66 -5.86
N GLU A 52 -15.35 -2.02 -7.02
CA GLU A 52 -14.12 -2.11 -7.80
C GLU A 52 -12.89 -1.51 -7.10
N ASP A 53 -13.10 -0.61 -6.13
CA ASP A 53 -12.01 0.06 -5.41
C ASP A 53 -11.59 -0.69 -4.16
N GLY A 54 -12.42 -1.61 -3.65
CA GLY A 54 -12.15 -2.34 -2.41
C GLY A 54 -10.84 -3.12 -2.43
N ASN A 55 -10.42 -3.64 -3.59
CA ASN A 55 -9.17 -4.38 -3.72
C ASN A 55 -7.95 -3.50 -3.96
N LEU A 56 -8.08 -2.19 -4.12
CA LEU A 56 -6.94 -1.29 -4.28
C LEU A 56 -6.09 -1.25 -3.01
N VAL A 57 -4.80 -0.98 -3.20
CA VAL A 57 -3.85 -0.81 -2.09
C VAL A 57 -4.08 0.56 -1.44
N MET A 58 -4.43 0.56 -0.16
CA MET A 58 -4.45 1.76 0.68
C MET A 58 -3.03 2.14 1.10
N HIS A 59 -2.25 1.15 1.54
CA HIS A 59 -0.90 1.39 2.03
C HIS A 59 -0.05 0.12 1.91
N VAL A 60 1.19 0.30 1.53
CA VAL A 60 2.24 -0.72 1.56
C VAL A 60 3.57 -0.01 1.73
N GLU A 61 4.46 -0.62 2.50
CA GLU A 61 5.79 -0.10 2.74
C GLU A 61 6.82 -1.23 2.52
N LEU A 62 7.86 -0.92 1.75
CA LEU A 62 9.00 -1.80 1.54
C LEU A 62 10.23 -1.13 2.11
N LYS A 63 10.89 -1.79 3.08
CA LYS A 63 12.13 -1.26 3.64
C LYS A 63 13.27 -1.43 2.64
N LEU A 64 13.88 -0.31 2.26
CA LEU A 64 15.09 -0.30 1.43
C LEU A 64 16.35 -0.54 2.29
N LEU A 65 17.45 -0.93 1.65
CA LEU A 65 18.72 -1.28 2.30
C LEU A 65 19.53 -0.06 2.81
N GLY A 66 18.90 1.12 2.93
CA GLY A 66 19.54 2.38 3.31
C GLY A 66 19.42 2.72 4.80
#